data_AF-B8FVZ0-F1
#
_entry.id   AF-B8FVZ0-F1
#
_cell.length_a   1.000
_cell.length_b   1.000
_cell.length_c   1.000
_cell.angle_alpha   90.00
_cell.angle_beta   90.00
_cell.angle_gamma   90.00
#
_symmetry.space_group_name_H-M   'P 1'
#
loop_
_entity.id
_entity.type
_entity.pdbx_description
1 polymer ?
#
loop_
_entity_poly.entity_id
_entity_poly.type
_entity_poly.pdbx_seq_one_letter_code
_entity_poly.pdbx_strand_id
1 'polypeptide(L)'
;MGTFLVFLSGIVFLAGIMFIKPRVKQDRNWKTVLNWALYVLWFAITGMGISFIYINSSVGHVKATSTAIFLFLGLSVVLAVVLARLLGFIGEQRKNTGLEV
;
A
#
# COMPACT_ATOMS: atom_id res chain seq x y z
N MET A 1 -1.66 -12.32 21.24
CA MET A 1 -0.89 -11.56 20.22
C MET A 1 -1.67 -11.30 18.93
N GLY A 2 -2.35 -12.29 18.33
CA GLY A 2 -3.11 -12.10 17.07
C GLY A 2 -4.14 -10.96 17.10
N THR A 3 -4.97 -10.87 18.15
CA THR A 3 -5.98 -9.80 18.30
C THR A 3 -5.37 -8.39 18.27
N PHE A 4 -4.19 -8.21 18.88
CA PHE A 4 -3.47 -6.94 18.87
C PHE A 4 -2.97 -6.58 17.46
N LEU A 5 -2.46 -7.57 16.70
CA LEU A 5 -2.01 -7.36 15.32
C LEU A 5 -3.17 -7.02 14.38
N VAL A 6 -4.34 -7.64 14.58
CA VAL A 6 -5.56 -7.30 13.83
C VAL A 6 -6.00 -5.87 14.13
N PHE A 7 -6.00 -5.48 15.41
CA PHE A 7 -6.32 -4.11 15.81
C PHE A 7 -5.34 -3.09 15.22
N LEU A 8 -4.03 -3.37 15.32
CA LEU A 8 -2.98 -2.52 14.75
C LEU A 8 -3.11 -2.40 13.23
N SER A 9 -3.43 -3.50 12.54
CA SER A 9 -3.69 -3.53 11.10
C SER A 9 -4.87 -2.62 10.72
N GLY A 10 -5.96 -2.64 11.50
CA GLY A 10 -7.09 -1.72 11.34
C GLY A 10 -6.71 -0.25 11.51
N ILE A 11 -5.86 0.07 12.50
CA ILE A 11 -5.35 1.44 12.69
C ILE A 11 -4.50 1.89 11.50
N VAL A 12 -3.58 1.04 11.03
CA VAL A 12 -2.74 1.35 9.85
C VAL A 12 -3.59 1.57 8.61
N PHE A 13 -4.65 0.77 8.43
CA PHE A 13 -5.60 0.93 7.34
C PHE A 13 -6.34 2.28 7.42
N LEU A 14 -6.87 2.63 8.60
CA LEU A 14 -7.53 3.92 8.81
C LEU A 14 -6.59 5.11 8.60
N ALA A 15 -5.35 5.01 9.06
CA ALA A 15 -4.34 6.04 8.82
C ALA A 15 -4.08 6.26 7.32
N GLY A 16 -3.97 5.17 6.55
CA GLY A 16 -3.82 5.27 5.09
C GLY A 16 -5.06 5.85 4.39
N ILE A 17 -6.27 5.51 4.84
CA ILE A 17 -7.52 6.15 4.38
C ILE A 17 -7.47 7.67 4.58
N MET A 18 -7.20 8.10 5.81
CA MET A 18 -7.13 9.53 6.15
C MET A 18 -6.07 10.26 5.35
N PHE A 19 -5.00 9.56 4.97
CA PHE A 19 -3.90 10.11 4.21
C PHE A 19 -4.17 10.23 2.70
N ILE A 20 -4.89 9.26 2.12
CA ILE A 20 -5.27 9.27 0.70
C ILE A 20 -6.39 10.29 0.45
N LYS A 21 -7.38 10.37 1.35
CA LYS A 21 -8.57 11.23 1.22
C LYS A 21 -8.27 12.68 0.78
N PRO A 22 -7.36 13.45 1.42
CA PRO A 22 -7.08 14.84 1.05
C PRO A 22 -6.23 15.00 -0.23
N ARG A 23 -5.55 13.93 -0.69
CA ARG A 23 -4.65 13.98 -1.86
C ARG A 23 -5.34 13.65 -3.17
N VAL A 24 -6.53 13.09 -3.09
CA VAL A 24 -7.38 12.85 -4.25
C VAL A 24 -8.12 14.15 -4.58
N LYS A 25 -7.66 14.87 -5.61
CA LYS A 25 -8.37 16.05 -6.12
C LYS A 25 -9.78 15.65 -6.57
N GLN A 26 -10.77 16.39 -6.09
CA GLN A 26 -12.21 16.09 -6.20
C GLN A 26 -12.76 16.02 -7.65
N ASP A 27 -11.95 16.36 -8.67
CA ASP A 27 -12.35 16.53 -10.07
C ASP A 27 -12.00 15.37 -11.03
N ARG A 28 -11.59 14.18 -10.57
CA ARG A 28 -11.45 13.01 -11.47
C ARG A 28 -11.88 11.70 -10.81
N ASN A 29 -13.09 11.27 -11.13
CA ASN A 29 -13.70 10.04 -10.60
C ASN A 29 -12.84 8.78 -10.84
N TRP A 30 -12.23 8.61 -12.02
CA TRP A 30 -11.49 7.37 -12.33
C TRP A 30 -10.13 7.25 -11.60
N LYS A 31 -9.38 8.35 -11.46
CA LYS A 31 -8.09 8.33 -10.74
C LYS A 31 -8.28 8.08 -9.25
N THR A 32 -9.36 8.64 -8.70
CA THR A 32 -9.81 8.38 -7.33
C THR A 32 -10.07 6.91 -7.11
N VAL A 33 -10.92 6.31 -7.96
CA VAL A 33 -11.26 4.89 -7.89
C VAL A 33 -10.01 4.02 -8.03
N LEU A 34 -9.12 4.35 -8.96
CA LEU A 34 -7.87 3.62 -9.16
C LEU A 34 -6.97 3.67 -7.92
N ASN A 35 -6.76 4.83 -7.31
CA ASN A 35 -5.92 4.96 -6.11
C ASN A 35 -6.51 4.19 -4.92
N TRP A 36 -7.82 4.24 -4.75
CA TRP A 36 -8.51 3.48 -3.71
C TRP A 36 -8.46 1.98 -3.94
N ALA A 37 -8.72 1.52 -5.16
CA ALA A 37 -8.61 0.11 -5.52
C ALA A 37 -7.19 -0.40 -5.32
N LEU A 38 -6.18 0.38 -5.75
CA LEU A 38 -4.77 0.02 -5.60
C LEU A 38 -4.35 -0.01 -4.13
N TYR A 39 -4.87 0.90 -3.30
CA TYR A 39 -4.62 0.90 -1.86
C TYR A 39 -5.22 -0.32 -1.15
N VAL A 40 -6.49 -0.64 -1.43
CA VAL A 40 -7.17 -1.82 -0.85
C VAL A 40 -6.49 -3.10 -1.31
N LEU A 41 -6.17 -3.20 -2.61
CA LEU A 41 -5.46 -4.34 -3.18
C LEU A 41 -4.08 -4.52 -2.56
N TRP A 42 -3.32 -3.43 -2.43
CA TRP A 42 -2.02 -3.44 -1.77
C TRP A 42 -2.15 -3.96 -0.34
N PHE A 43 -3.05 -3.39 0.46
CA PHE A 43 -3.25 -3.78 1.85
C PHE A 43 -3.66 -5.26 1.99
N ALA A 44 -4.56 -5.73 1.13
CA ALA A 44 -4.97 -7.14 1.10
C ALA A 44 -3.81 -8.08 0.76
N ILE A 45 -2.99 -7.74 -0.25
CA ILE A 45 -1.80 -8.52 -0.64
C ILE A 45 -0.78 -8.54 0.51
N THR A 46 -0.51 -7.39 1.14
CA THR A 46 0.43 -7.30 2.26
C THR A 46 -0.06 -8.13 3.46
N GLY A 47 -1.33 -8.01 3.84
CA GLY A 47 -1.91 -8.78 4.93
C GLY A 47 -1.92 -10.28 4.67
N MET A 48 -2.29 -10.69 3.44
CA MET A 48 -2.25 -12.08 3.00
C MET A 48 -0.82 -12.63 3.01
N GLY A 49 0.15 -11.86 2.50
CA GLY A 49 1.55 -12.22 2.49
C GLY A 49 2.11 -12.43 3.89
N ILE A 50 1.89 -11.48 4.80
CA ILE A 50 2.31 -11.60 6.21
C ILE A 50 1.70 -12.84 6.85
N SER A 51 0.39 -13.07 6.64
CA SER A 51 -0.31 -14.23 7.20
C SER A 51 0.24 -15.54 6.64
N PHE A 52 0.48 -15.62 5.33
CA PHE A 52 1.04 -16.80 4.68
C PHE A 52 2.45 -17.10 5.19
N ILE A 53 3.30 -16.08 5.32
CA ILE A 53 4.66 -16.20 5.85
C ILE A 53 4.62 -16.66 7.32
N TYR A 54 3.74 -16.10 8.13
CA TYR A 54 3.60 -16.47 9.55
C TYR A 54 3.17 -17.93 9.70
N ILE A 55 2.11 -18.34 9.01
CA ILE A 55 1.62 -19.73 9.09
C ILE A 55 2.69 -20.70 8.61
N ASN A 56 3.29 -20.47 7.44
CA ASN A 56 4.29 -21.39 6.87
C ASN A 56 5.58 -21.44 7.68
N SER A 57 6.01 -20.32 8.26
CA SER A 57 7.18 -20.32 9.14
C SER A 57 6.90 -21.05 10.45
N SER A 58 5.68 -20.93 11.00
CA SER A 58 5.27 -21.62 12.23
C SER A 58 5.24 -23.15 12.11
N VAL A 59 4.99 -23.68 10.91
CA VAL A 59 4.97 -25.13 10.63
C VAL A 59 6.26 -25.65 9.99
N GLY A 60 7.30 -24.81 9.87
CA GLY A 60 8.61 -25.21 9.33
C GLY A 60 8.69 -25.36 7.81
N HIS A 61 7.72 -24.84 7.05
CA HIS A 61 7.74 -24.83 5.58
C HIS A 61 8.68 -23.73 5.05
N VAL A 62 9.99 -23.94 5.20
CA VAL A 62 11.04 -22.96 4.88
C VAL A 62 11.04 -22.51 3.41
N LYS A 63 10.79 -23.42 2.46
CA LYS A 63 10.73 -23.09 1.02
C LYS A 63 9.51 -22.23 0.68
N ALA A 64 8.33 -22.59 1.20
CA ALA A 64 7.11 -21.80 0.99
C ALA A 64 7.25 -20.41 1.61
N THR A 65 7.86 -20.34 2.80
CA THR A 65 8.13 -19.08 3.50
C THR A 65 9.06 -18.17 2.69
N SER A 66 10.19 -18.67 2.18
CA SER A 66 11.13 -17.85 1.42
C SER A 66 10.55 -17.37 0.09
N THR A 67 9.83 -18.24 -0.64
CA THR A 67 9.11 -17.85 -1.86
C THR A 67 8.05 -16.80 -1.57
N ALA A 68 7.28 -16.95 -0.49
CA ALA A 68 6.26 -15.99 -0.10
C ALA A 68 6.85 -14.64 0.32
N ILE A 69 7.96 -14.63 1.05
CA ILE A 69 8.68 -13.39 1.37
C ILE A 69 9.04 -12.68 0.06
N PHE A 70 9.69 -13.38 -0.87
CA PHE A 70 10.14 -12.75 -2.11
C PHE A 70 8.97 -12.23 -2.96
N LEU A 71 7.89 -13.02 -3.08
CA LEU A 71 6.75 -12.71 -3.92
C LEU A 71 5.84 -11.64 -3.30
N PHE A 72 5.36 -11.84 -2.07
CA PHE A 72 4.41 -10.91 -1.45
C PHE A 72 5.09 -9.62 -0.96
N LEU A 73 6.29 -9.70 -0.39
CA LEU A 73 7.01 -8.50 0.03
C LEU A 73 7.47 -7.70 -1.19
N GLY A 74 8.02 -8.39 -2.21
CA GLY A 74 8.40 -7.76 -3.47
C GLY A 74 7.23 -7.06 -4.14
N LEU A 75 6.09 -7.75 -4.31
CA LEU A 75 4.88 -7.17 -4.91
C LEU A 75 4.30 -6.02 -4.08
N SER A 76 4.28 -6.16 -2.75
CA SER A 76 3.85 -5.12 -1.82
C SER A 76 4.70 -3.85 -1.96
N VAL A 77 6.03 -3.99 -2.07
CA VAL A 77 6.93 -2.84 -2.25
C VAL A 77 6.69 -2.16 -3.60
N VAL A 78 6.58 -2.94 -4.69
CA VAL A 78 6.31 -2.38 -6.02
C VAL A 78 4.99 -1.61 -6.04
N LEU A 79 3.91 -2.19 -5.51
CA LEU A 79 2.61 -1.53 -5.41
C LEU A 79 2.66 -0.27 -4.54
N ALA A 80 3.42 -0.27 -3.43
CA ALA A 80 3.61 0.91 -2.60
C ALA A 80 4.30 2.05 -3.36
N VAL A 81 5.34 1.75 -4.15
CA VAL A 81 6.04 2.73 -4.99
C VAL A 81 5.12 3.29 -6.08
N VAL A 82 4.33 2.43 -6.74
CA VAL A 82 3.34 2.87 -7.74
C VAL A 82 2.30 3.78 -7.10
N LEU A 83 1.76 3.40 -5.95
CA LEU A 83 0.78 4.21 -5.21
C LEU A 83 1.38 5.57 -4.79
N ALA A 84 2.61 5.58 -4.28
CA ALA A 84 3.32 6.80 -3.91
C ALA A 84 3.52 7.74 -5.11
N ARG A 85 3.87 7.20 -6.27
CA ARG A 85 3.99 7.98 -7.51
C ARG A 85 2.64 8.55 -7.96
N LEU A 86 1.57 7.75 -7.93
CA LEU A 86 0.22 8.19 -8.34
C LEU A 86 -0.37 9.24 -7.40
N LEU A 87 0.01 9.21 -6.12
CA LEU A 87 -0.38 10.20 -5.11
C LEU A 87 0.51 11.46 -5.10
N GLY A 88 1.52 11.54 -5.97
CA GLY A 88 2.37 12.73 -6.12
C GLY A 88 3.60 12.79 -5.22
N PHE A 89 3.93 11.73 -4.46
CA PHE A 89 5.11 11.74 -3.59
C PHE A 89 6.43 11.68 -4.35
N ILE A 90 6.42 11.06 -5.53
CA ILE A 90 7.61 10.82 -6.34
C ILE A 90 7.33 11.34 -7.76
N GLY A 91 8.09 12.34 -8.18
CA GLY A 91 8.06 12.84 -9.58
C GLY A 91 7.10 14.00 -9.87
N GLU A 92 6.50 14.63 -8.86
CA GLU A 92 5.73 15.86 -9.09
C GLU A 92 6.72 17.01 -9.36
N GLN A 93 6.89 17.33 -10.65
CA GLN A 93 7.60 18.53 -11.09
C GLN A 93 6.91 19.73 -10.45
N ARG A 94 7.63 20.48 -9.59
CA ARG A 94 7.16 21.79 -9.13
C ARG A 94 6.81 22.57 -10.39
N LYS A 95 5.52 22.82 -10.60
CA LYS A 95 5.08 23.74 -11.65
C LYS A 95 5.60 25.10 -11.20
N ASN A 96 6.77 25.49 -11.70
CA ASN A 96 7.27 26.86 -11.58
C ASN A 96 6.17 27.72 -12.20
N THR A 97 5.32 28.29 -11.35
CA THR A 97 4.57 29.49 -11.69
C THR A 97 5.62 30.56 -11.92
N GLY A 98 6.06 30.67 -13.18
CA GLY A 98 6.68 31.87 -13.68
C GLY A 98 5.72 33.02 -13.41
N LEU A 99 6.13 33.89 -12.50
CA LEU A 99 5.60 35.24 -12.41
C LEU A 99 6.15 35.97 -13.64
N GLU A 100 5.38 35.93 -14.74
CA GLU A 100 5.38 37.02 -15.70
C GLU A 100 4.39 38.06 -15.15
N VAL A 101 4.92 39.13 -14.57
CA VAL A 101 4.27 40.44 -14.46
C VAL A 101 5.32 41.50 -14.73
#